data_AF-A0A4R7PHT6-F1
#
_entry.id   AF-A0A4R7PHT6-F1
#
_cell.length_a   1.000
_cell.length_b   1.000
_cell.length_c   1.000
_cell.angle_alpha   90.00
_cell.angle_beta   90.00
_cell.angle_gamma   90.00
#
_symmetry.space_group_name_H-M   'P 1'
#
loop_
_entity.id
_entity.type
_entity.pdbx_description
1 polymer ?
#
loop_
_entity_poly.entity_id
_entity_poly.type
_entity_poly.pdbx_seq_one_letter_code
_entity_poly.pdbx_strand_id
1 'polypeptide(L)' 'MDWTFEEFRTELDTLNPAVRKKAIEIANDLIEKEGLSQDLAIKKAIVMAEEWFYDLEG' A
#
# COMPACT_ATOMS: atom_id res chain seq x y z
N MET A 1 5.72 12.06 -3.80
CA MET A 1 6.92 11.41 -4.35
C MET A 1 6.48 10.68 -5.62
N ASP A 2 7.14 10.88 -6.78
CA ASP A 2 6.87 10.14 -8.02
C ASP A 2 7.34 8.68 -7.84
N TRP A 3 6.59 7.91 -7.05
CA TRP A 3 6.86 6.48 -6.86
C TRP A 3 6.30 5.74 -8.07
N THR A 4 7.21 5.33 -8.95
CA THR A 4 6.94 4.33 -9.96
C THR A 4 6.70 3.01 -9.23
N PHE A 5 5.42 2.77 -8.95
CA PHE A 5 4.84 1.52 -8.44
C PHE A 5 5.08 0.34 -9.40
N GLU A 6 6.13 0.32 -10.22
CA GLU A 6 6.27 -0.64 -11.32
C GLU A 6 6.44 -2.09 -10.84
N GLU A 7 7.18 -2.34 -9.76
CA GLU A 7 7.30 -3.70 -9.19
C GLU A 7 5.97 -4.16 -8.56
N PHE A 8 5.27 -3.24 -7.91
CA PHE A 8 4.01 -3.51 -7.23
C PHE A 8 2.80 -3.35 -8.14
N ARG A 9 2.97 -2.85 -9.37
CA ARG A 9 1.89 -2.60 -10.32
C ARG A 9 1.18 -3.90 -10.59
N THR A 10 1.93 -5.00 -10.75
CA THR A 10 1.35 -6.32 -10.99
C THR A 10 0.47 -6.79 -9.83
N GLU A 11 0.90 -6.61 -8.58
CA GLU A 11 0.13 -6.98 -7.38
C GLU A 11 -1.04 -6.01 -7.14
N LEU A 12 -0.88 -4.72 -7.46
CA LEU A 12 -1.90 -3.69 -7.25
C LEU A 12 -2.88 -3.52 -8.41
N ASP A 13 -2.55 -3.99 -9.62
CA ASP A 13 -3.50 -4.07 -10.74
C ASP A 13 -4.55 -5.14 -10.47
N THR A 14 -4.16 -6.21 -9.76
CA THR A 14 -5.09 -7.22 -9.28
C THR A 14 -5.91 -6.78 -8.07
N LEU A 15 -5.48 -5.72 -7.36
CA LEU A 15 -6.17 -5.19 -6.20
C LEU A 15 -7.28 -4.21 -6.56
N ASN A 16 -8.30 -4.18 -5.72
CA ASN A 16 -9.39 -3.22 -5.85
C ASN A 16 -8.81 -1.77 -5.85
N PRO A 17 -9.28 -0.87 -6.73
CA PRO A 17 -8.82 0.52 -6.77
C PRO A 17 -8.83 1.23 -5.41
N ALA A 18 -9.77 0.88 -4.52
CA ALA A 18 -9.84 1.41 -3.16
C ALA A 18 -8.65 0.93 -2.30
N VAL A 19 -8.34 -0.36 -2.34
CA VAL A 19 -7.20 -0.98 -1.66
C VAL A 19 -5.89 -0.35 -2.14
N ARG A 20 -5.73 -0.20 -3.46
CA ARG A 20 -4.52 0.41 -4.04
C ARG A 20 -4.29 1.82 -3.52
N LYS A 21 -5.33 2.66 -3.50
CA LYS A 21 -5.22 4.03 -2.99
C LYS A 21 -4.81 4.03 -1.50
N LYS A 22 -5.42 3.15 -0.71
CA LYS A 22 -5.13 3.01 0.71
C LYS A 22 -3.70 2.53 0.97
N ALA A 23 -3.19 1.58 0.18
CA ALA A 23 -1.81 1.11 0.26
C ALA A 23 -0.80 2.23 -0.02
N ILE A 24 -1.08 3.11 -1.00
CA ILE A 24 -0.22 4.27 -1.28
C ILE A 24 -0.18 5.23 -0.07
N GLU A 25 -1.34 5.52 0.52
CA GLU A 25 -1.42 6.39 1.70
C GLU A 25 -0.65 5.81 2.88
N ILE A 26 -0.83 4.52 3.18
CA ILE A 26 -0.13 3.85 4.29
C ILE A 26 1.38 3.80 4.02
N ALA A 27 1.82 3.50 2.79
CA ALA A 27 3.24 3.46 2.47
C ALA A 27 3.93 4.81 2.67
N ASN A 28 3.29 5.91 2.27
CA ASN A 28 3.81 7.27 2.53
C ASN A 28 3.93 7.53 4.03
N ASP A 29 2.89 7.21 4.79
CA ASP A 29 2.90 7.36 6.24
C ASP A 29 4.02 6.55 6.91
N LEU A 30 4.25 5.31 6.48
CA LEU A 30 5.31 4.44 7.00
C LEU A 30 6.72 4.99 6.71
N ILE A 31 6.91 5.58 5.54
CA ILE A 31 8.21 6.16 5.15
C ILE A 31 8.45 7.48 5.88
N GLU A 32 7.43 8.35 5.97
CA GLU A 32 7.55 9.64 6.62
C GLU A 32 7.59 9.55 8.15
N LYS A 33 6.80 8.67 8.76
CA LYS A 33 6.67 8.56 10.22
C LYS A 33 7.62 7.55 10.84
N GLU A 34 7.75 6.37 10.24
CA GLU A 34 8.59 5.30 10.78
C GLU A 34 9.99 5.27 10.16
N GLY A 35 10.24 6.04 9.10
CA GLY A 35 11.53 6.03 8.39
C GLY A 35 11.83 4.69 7.75
N LEU A 36 10.80 3.90 7.44
CA LEU A 36 10.97 2.57 6.86
C LEU A 36 11.60 2.66 5.47
N SER A 37 12.38 1.63 5.14
CA SER A 37 12.86 1.45 3.77
C SER A 37 11.69 1.24 2.82
N GLN A 38 11.79 1.80 1.62
CA GLN A 38 10.67 1.89 0.68
C GLN A 38 10.06 0.51 0.36
N ASP A 39 10.89 -0.52 0.14
CA ASP A 39 10.43 -1.90 -0.11
C ASP A 39 9.59 -2.46 1.05
N LEU A 40 10.05 -2.25 2.29
CA LEU A 40 9.37 -2.76 3.48
C LEU A 40 8.06 -2.01 3.72
N ALA A 41 8.07 -0.69 3.54
CA ALA A 41 6.89 0.14 3.70
C ALA A 41 5.79 -0.26 2.71
N ILE A 42 6.12 -0.52 1.45
CA ILE A 42 5.12 -0.87 0.45
C ILE A 42 4.51 -2.26 0.73
N LYS A 43 5.33 -3.28 1.04
CA LYS A 43 4.81 -4.62 1.41
C LYS A 43 3.86 -4.55 2.61
N LYS A 44 4.26 -3.84 3.66
CA LYS A 44 3.42 -3.61 4.85
C LYS A 44 2.12 -2.89 4.49
N ALA A 45 2.22 -1.87 3.66
CA ALA A 45 1.07 -1.05 3.30
C ALA A 45 0.03 -1.79 2.47
N ILE A 46 0.45 -2.75 1.63
CA ILE A 46 -0.47 -3.61 0.88
C ILE A 46 -1.29 -4.48 1.83
N VAL A 47 -0.62 -5.22 2.72
CA VAL A 47 -1.32 -6.09 3.69
C VAL A 47 -2.30 -5.29 4.54
N MET A 48 -1.86 -4.15 5.08
CA MET A 48 -2.74 -3.29 5.88
C MET A 48 -3.92 -2.70 5.09
N ALA A 49 -3.73 -2.42 3.80
CA ALA A 49 -4.80 -1.94 2.94
C ALA A 49 -5.80 -3.02 2.58
N GLU A 50 -5.34 -4.26 2.37
CA GLU A 50 -6.20 -5.42 2.16
C GLU A 50 -7.00 -5.73 3.43
N GLU A 51 -6.37 -5.80 4.60
CA GLU A 51 -7.04 -6.00 5.89
C GLU A 51 -8.11 -4.93 6.14
N TRP A 52 -7.77 -3.65 5.93
CA TRP A 52 -8.73 -2.55 6.03
C TRP A 52 -9.93 -2.71 5.10
N PHE A 53 -9.72 -3.24 3.90
CA PHE A 53 -10.80 -3.45 2.93
C PHE A 53 -11.68 -4.65 3.32
N TYR A 54 -11.07 -5.75 3.81
CA TYR A 54 -11.81 -6.89 4.35
C TYR A 54 -12.66 -6.50 5.56
N ASP A 55 -12.14 -5.67 6.47
CA ASP A 55 -12.91 -5.14 7.62
C ASP A 55 -14.08 -4.24 7.19
N LEU A 56 -14.02 -3.61 6.01
CA LEU A 56 -15.10 -2.76 5.49
C LEU A 56 -16.21 -3.54 4.77
N GLU A 57 -15.93 -4.74 4.25
CA GLU A 57 -16.93 -5.63 3.64
C GLU A 57 -17.62 -6.55 4.67
N GLY A 58 -17.12 -6.60 5.91
CA GLY A 58 -17.60 -7.45 7.01
C GLY A 58 -18.86 -6.98 7.73
#